data_AF-A0A9R1NU44-F1
#
_entry.id   AF-A0A9R1NU44-F1
#
_cell.length_a   1.000
_cell.length_b   1.000
_cell.length_c   1.000
_cell.angle_alpha   90.00
_cell.angle_beta   90.00
_cell.angle_gamma   90.00
#
_symmetry.space_group_name_H-M   'P 1'
#
loop_
_entity.id
_entity.type
_entity.pdbx_description
1 polymer ?
#
loop_
_entity_poly.entity_id
_entity_poly.type
_entity_poly.pdbx_seq_one_letter_code
_entity_poly.pdbx_strand_id
1 'polypeptide(L)'
;MMHLFSLTGVTVGVDVSASEKIWRTFQSLGDIAFAYSYSNVLIEIQDTLRSSPAENKVMKKASLIGVSTTTTFYMLCGVLGYAAFGSSAPGNFLTGFGFYEPFWLVDIGNVCIVVHLVGAYQVFCQPIYQFVEGWARSRWPDSNFLHAERVLRLPAVLGGGEFPVSPLRLVWRTAYVVLTAVVAMLFPFFNDFLGLIGAVSFWPLTVYFPVEMYMAQAKVRRFSPTWTWMNVLSVACLVVSVLAAAGSVQGLIKDVAGYKPFKVS
;
A
#
# COMPACT_ATOMS: atom_id res chain seq x y z
N MET A 1 -10.40 40.61 12.16
CA MET A 1 -9.12 40.44 11.43
C MET A 1 -8.07 40.06 12.46
N MET A 2 -7.85 38.76 12.64
CA MET A 2 -6.92 38.23 13.66
C MET A 2 -6.02 37.23 12.94
N HIS A 3 -4.87 37.72 12.47
CA HIS A 3 -3.82 36.87 11.93
C HIS A 3 -3.13 36.18 13.12
N LEU A 4 -3.50 34.92 13.36
CA LEU A 4 -2.73 34.01 14.20
C LEU A 4 -1.45 33.66 13.44
N PHE A 5 -0.37 34.36 13.73
CA PHE A 5 0.96 33.96 13.33
C PHE A 5 1.32 32.66 14.05
N SER A 6 1.43 31.56 13.28
CA SER A 6 2.06 30.32 13.73
C SER A 6 3.55 30.56 13.93
N LEU A 7 4.16 29.89 14.92
CA LEU A 7 5.60 29.94 15.22
C LEU A 7 6.52 29.65 14.01
N THR A 8 5.98 29.08 12.92
CA THR A 8 6.70 28.72 11.69
C THR A 8 6.44 29.64 10.49
N GLY A 9 5.65 30.72 10.64
CA GLY A 9 5.41 31.69 9.57
C GLY A 9 4.43 31.25 8.47
N VAL A 10 3.87 30.04 8.53
CA VAL A 10 2.88 29.55 7.56
C VAL A 10 1.46 29.77 8.09
N THR A 11 0.61 30.46 7.33
CA THR A 11 -0.82 30.60 7.64
C THR A 11 -1.57 29.32 7.27
N VAL A 12 -2.33 28.77 8.22
CA VAL A 12 -2.93 27.44 8.10
C VAL A 12 -4.39 27.53 7.67
N GLY A 13 -4.75 26.87 6.57
CA GLY A 13 -6.14 26.62 6.19
C GLY A 13 -6.91 27.84 5.66
N VAL A 14 -6.22 28.94 5.34
CA VAL A 14 -6.80 30.17 4.78
C VAL A 14 -7.20 30.00 3.30
N ASP A 15 -6.47 29.14 2.57
CA ASP A 15 -6.62 28.99 1.11
C ASP A 15 -7.43 27.77 0.67
N VAL A 16 -8.09 27.05 1.60
CA VAL A 16 -8.83 25.81 1.28
C VAL A 16 -10.29 25.93 1.72
N SER A 17 -11.21 25.69 0.78
CA SER A 17 -12.65 25.73 1.04
C SER A 17 -13.08 24.68 2.07
N ALA A 18 -14.19 24.92 2.78
CA ALA A 18 -14.73 23.95 3.75
C ALA A 18 -15.04 22.60 3.11
N SER A 19 -15.59 22.59 1.89
CA SER A 19 -15.88 21.37 1.14
C SER A 19 -14.61 20.57 0.82
N GLU A 20 -13.55 21.25 0.43
CA GLU A 20 -12.29 20.61 0.06
C GLU A 20 -11.55 20.06 1.28
N LYS A 21 -11.66 20.72 2.44
CA LYS A 21 -11.17 20.16 3.70
C LYS A 21 -11.83 18.82 4.01
N ILE A 22 -13.15 18.71 3.85
CA ILE A 22 -13.90 17.46 4.08
C ILE A 22 -13.42 16.35 3.14
N TRP A 23 -13.33 16.64 1.84
CA TRP A 23 -12.91 15.64 0.85
C TRP A 23 -11.48 15.15 1.09
N ARG A 24 -10.55 16.06 1.39
CA ARG A 24 -9.17 15.71 1.74
C ARG A 24 -9.09 14.92 3.05
N THR A 25 -9.92 15.23 4.06
CA THR A 25 -10.00 14.44 5.29
C THR A 25 -10.48 13.02 4.97
N PHE A 26 -11.52 12.86 4.16
CA PHE A 26 -12.00 11.54 3.76
C PHE A 26 -10.92 10.74 3.04
N GLN A 27 -10.28 11.31 2.03
CA GLN A 27 -9.16 10.67 1.35
C GLN A 27 -8.05 10.24 2.33
N SER A 28 -7.65 11.12 3.25
CA SER A 28 -6.60 10.82 4.23
C SER A 28 -6.93 9.64 5.15
N LEU A 29 -8.22 9.37 5.41
CA LEU A 29 -8.62 8.16 6.14
C LEU A 29 -8.27 6.90 5.35
N GLY A 30 -8.41 6.94 4.02
CA GLY A 30 -7.99 5.88 3.11
C GLY A 30 -6.47 5.70 3.09
N ASP A 31 -5.72 6.80 3.04
CA ASP A 31 -4.25 6.78 3.07
C ASP A 31 -3.74 6.17 4.38
N ILE A 32 -4.33 6.56 5.51
CA ILE A 32 -4.04 5.97 6.82
C ILE A 32 -4.40 4.48 6.81
N ALA A 33 -5.58 4.11 6.32
CA ALA A 33 -6.00 2.72 6.26
C ALA A 33 -5.05 1.85 5.42
N PHE A 34 -4.57 2.37 4.29
CA PHE A 34 -3.56 1.73 3.46
C PHE A 34 -2.22 1.58 4.21
N ALA A 35 -1.77 2.64 4.88
CA ALA A 35 -0.48 2.67 5.58
C ALA A 35 -0.37 1.64 6.72
N TYR A 36 -1.51 1.19 7.28
CA TYR A 36 -1.57 0.16 8.32
C TYR A 36 -2.02 -1.23 7.81
N SER A 37 -2.09 -1.46 6.50
CA SER A 37 -2.60 -2.71 5.90
C SER A 37 -1.58 -3.87 5.86
N TYR A 38 -0.84 -4.11 6.94
CA TYR A 38 0.14 -5.21 7.02
C TYR A 38 -0.51 -6.59 7.27
N SER A 39 -1.82 -6.62 7.56
CA SER A 39 -2.63 -7.84 7.70
C SER A 39 -2.49 -8.79 6.50
N ASN A 40 -2.31 -8.25 5.30
CA ASN A 40 -2.21 -9.01 4.05
C ASN A 40 -0.95 -9.88 3.94
N VAL A 41 0.10 -9.59 4.73
CA VAL A 41 1.35 -10.36 4.77
C VAL A 41 1.57 -10.99 6.15
N LEU A 42 0.60 -10.85 7.05
CA LEU A 42 0.73 -11.25 8.44
C LEU A 42 0.93 -12.76 8.58
N ILE A 43 0.21 -13.54 7.77
CA ILE A 43 0.24 -15.00 7.81
C ILE A 43 1.58 -15.51 7.29
N GLU A 44 2.09 -14.92 6.21
CA GLU A 44 3.39 -15.23 5.65
C GLU A 44 4.51 -14.89 6.64
N ILE A 45 4.42 -13.77 7.36
CA ILE A 45 5.36 -13.43 8.44
C ILE A 45 5.26 -14.46 9.57
N GLN A 46 4.04 -14.84 9.96
CA GLN A 46 3.79 -15.83 11.02
C GLN A 46 4.42 -17.19 10.70
N ASP A 47 4.28 -17.65 9.46
CA ASP A 47 4.83 -18.93 9.01
C ASP A 47 6.36 -19.00 9.08
N THR A 48 7.05 -17.84 9.10
CA THR A 48 8.51 -17.78 9.26
C THR A 48 8.99 -17.83 10.72
N LEU A 49 8.08 -17.77 11.70
CA LEU A 49 8.47 -17.76 13.10
C LEU A 49 8.99 -19.13 13.57
N ARG A 50 9.92 -19.09 14.53
CA ARG A 50 10.39 -20.30 15.22
C ARG A 50 9.25 -20.90 16.04
N SER A 51 9.23 -22.22 16.16
CA SER A 51 8.22 -22.98 16.92
C SER A 51 8.17 -22.66 18.42
N SER A 52 9.22 -22.05 18.98
CA SER A 52 9.26 -21.59 20.38
C SER A 52 9.91 -20.22 20.49
N PRO A 53 9.34 -19.27 21.25
CA PRO A 53 8.06 -19.34 21.97
C PRO A 53 6.84 -19.25 21.05
N ALA A 54 5.64 -19.52 21.58
CA ALA A 54 4.39 -19.53 20.80
C ALA A 54 4.21 -18.29 19.90
N GLU A 55 3.79 -18.51 18.67
CA GLU A 55 3.64 -17.50 17.61
C GLU A 55 2.84 -16.28 18.07
N ASN A 56 1.73 -16.50 18.78
CA ASN A 56 0.89 -15.41 19.29
C ASN A 56 1.64 -14.47 20.25
N LYS A 57 2.61 -14.96 21.03
CA LYS A 57 3.43 -14.14 21.93
C LYS A 57 4.45 -13.33 21.14
N VAL A 58 5.14 -13.98 20.20
CA VAL A 58 6.15 -13.33 19.35
C VAL A 58 5.49 -12.28 18.47
N MET A 59 4.41 -12.63 17.78
CA MET A 59 3.68 -11.70 16.92
C MET A 59 3.07 -10.55 17.69
N LYS A 60 2.49 -10.78 18.88
CA LYS A 60 1.95 -9.66 19.67
C LYS A 60 3.03 -8.64 20.02
N LYS A 61 4.24 -9.11 20.37
CA LYS A 61 5.39 -8.24 20.64
C LYS A 61 5.88 -7.57 19.36
N ALA A 62 6.04 -8.32 18.27
CA ALA A 62 6.51 -7.81 16.99
C ALA A 62 5.54 -6.76 16.40
N SER A 63 4.24 -7.06 16.36
CA SER A 63 3.18 -6.14 15.95
C SER A 63 3.12 -4.90 16.83
N LEU A 64 3.24 -5.03 18.16
CA LEU A 64 3.24 -3.86 19.05
C LEU A 64 4.41 -2.94 18.73
N ILE A 65 5.63 -3.48 18.60
CA ILE A 65 6.84 -2.70 18.28
C ILE A 65 6.74 -2.11 16.87
N GLY A 66 6.33 -2.91 15.89
CA GLY A 66 6.22 -2.49 14.49
C GLY A 66 5.20 -1.37 14.34
N VAL A 67 3.97 -1.57 14.82
CA VAL A 67 2.89 -0.57 14.73
C VAL A 67 3.24 0.69 15.52
N SER A 68 3.84 0.58 16.72
CA SER A 68 4.22 1.78 17.49
C SER A 68 5.34 2.58 16.82
N THR A 69 6.34 1.89 16.27
CA THR A 69 7.44 2.51 15.53
C THR A 69 6.92 3.20 14.28
N THR A 70 6.15 2.50 13.45
CA THR A 70 5.54 3.04 12.23
C THR A 70 4.64 4.24 12.54
N THR A 71 3.80 4.16 13.57
CA THR A 71 2.95 5.28 13.98
C THR A 71 3.75 6.49 14.40
N THR A 72 4.84 6.30 15.15
CA THR A 72 5.71 7.39 15.57
C THR A 72 6.33 8.08 14.36
N PHE A 73 6.87 7.31 13.40
CA PHE A 73 7.44 7.87 12.18
C PHE A 73 6.40 8.58 11.31
N TYR A 74 5.22 7.99 11.09
CA TYR A 74 4.16 8.62 10.29
C TYR A 74 3.65 9.90 10.93
N MET A 75 3.45 9.91 12.25
CA MET A 75 3.04 11.12 12.97
C MET A 75 4.13 12.20 12.91
N LEU A 76 5.41 11.84 13.08
CA LEU A 76 6.52 12.78 12.93
C LEU A 76 6.56 13.39 11.53
N CYS A 77 6.51 12.57 10.48
CA CYS A 77 6.51 13.05 9.09
C CYS A 77 5.28 13.93 8.79
N GLY A 78 4.09 13.53 9.25
CA GLY A 78 2.86 14.27 9.05
C GLY A 78 2.85 15.62 9.78
N VAL A 79 3.21 15.63 11.08
CA VAL A 79 3.23 16.86 11.90
C VAL A 79 4.33 17.81 11.44
N LEU A 80 5.56 17.33 11.23
CA LEU A 80 6.67 18.18 10.79
C LEU A 80 6.45 18.69 9.37
N GLY A 81 5.96 17.83 8.46
CA GLY A 81 5.61 18.23 7.10
C GLY A 81 4.51 19.30 7.09
N TYR A 82 3.45 19.11 7.87
CA TYR A 82 2.40 20.12 7.99
C TYR A 82 2.87 21.40 8.69
N ALA A 83 3.76 21.32 9.68
CA ALA A 83 4.32 22.49 10.33
C ALA A 83 5.21 23.32 9.39
N ALA A 84 5.91 22.66 8.45
CA ALA A 84 6.79 23.28 7.48
C ALA A 84 6.05 23.84 6.26
N PHE A 85 5.04 23.15 5.72
CA PHE A 85 4.37 23.52 4.47
C PHE A 85 2.90 23.94 4.65
N GLY A 86 2.31 23.71 5.83
CA GLY A 86 0.89 24.01 6.07
C GLY A 86 -0.03 23.35 5.05
N SER A 87 -0.92 24.15 4.46
CA SER A 87 -1.92 23.66 3.49
C SER A 87 -1.36 23.30 2.11
N SER A 88 -0.09 23.64 1.84
CA SER A 88 0.61 23.29 0.60
C SER A 88 1.52 22.06 0.74
N ALA A 89 1.43 21.33 1.85
CA ALA A 89 2.18 20.08 2.03
C ALA A 89 1.89 19.11 0.85
N PRO A 90 2.92 18.68 0.10
CA PRO A 90 2.74 17.75 -1.01
C PRO A 90 2.47 16.35 -0.46
N GLY A 91 1.61 15.57 -1.13
CA GLY A 91 1.35 14.19 -0.70
C GLY A 91 2.54 13.24 -0.91
N ASN A 92 3.46 13.57 -1.81
CA ASN A 92 4.81 13.00 -1.84
C ASN A 92 5.83 14.12 -1.66
N PHE A 93 6.53 14.08 -0.53
CA PHE A 93 7.55 15.06 -0.18
C PHE A 93 8.66 15.16 -1.23
N LEU A 94 9.15 14.03 -1.76
CA LEU A 94 10.27 14.03 -2.71
C LEU A 94 9.90 14.62 -4.08
N THR A 95 8.63 14.60 -4.47
CA THR A 95 8.19 15.26 -5.71
C THR A 95 8.00 16.76 -5.54
N GLY A 96 7.71 17.24 -4.32
CA GLY A 96 7.53 18.66 -4.02
C GLY A 96 8.85 19.43 -3.89
N PHE A 97 9.98 18.73 -3.71
CA PHE A 97 11.30 19.33 -3.49
C PHE A 97 12.18 19.43 -4.74
N GLY A 98 11.69 19.09 -5.93
CA GLY A 98 12.47 19.09 -7.18
C GLY A 98 13.15 20.43 -7.55
N PHE A 99 12.86 21.51 -6.82
CA PHE A 99 13.43 22.85 -7.01
C PHE A 99 14.17 23.42 -5.78
N TYR A 100 14.25 22.68 -4.67
CA TYR A 100 14.89 23.17 -3.43
C TYR A 100 16.26 22.52 -3.21
N GLU A 101 17.30 23.34 -3.08
CA GLU A 101 18.64 22.89 -2.73
C GLU A 101 18.66 22.32 -1.28
N PRO A 102 19.35 21.19 -1.02
CA PRO A 102 20.30 20.51 -1.89
C PRO A 102 19.77 19.21 -2.55
N PHE A 103 19.99 19.08 -3.87
CA PHE A 103 19.51 17.96 -4.69
C PHE A 103 20.02 16.57 -4.25
N TRP A 104 21.23 16.48 -3.68
CA TRP A 104 21.81 15.20 -3.26
C TRP A 104 20.98 14.49 -2.18
N LEU A 105 20.27 15.25 -1.33
CA LEU A 105 19.45 14.67 -0.26
C LEU A 105 18.19 14.02 -0.86
N VAL A 106 17.60 14.66 -1.87
CA VAL A 106 16.47 14.12 -2.63
C VAL A 106 16.90 12.87 -3.41
N ASP A 107 18.09 12.89 -4.02
CA ASP A 107 18.63 11.74 -4.76
C ASP A 107 18.86 10.52 -3.86
N ILE A 108 19.45 10.71 -2.68
CA ILE A 108 19.61 9.61 -1.70
C ILE A 108 18.23 9.08 -1.28
N GLY A 109 17.27 9.97 -1.03
CA GLY A 109 15.89 9.59 -0.73
C GLY A 109 15.27 8.71 -1.84
N ASN A 110 15.41 9.12 -3.09
CA ASN A 110 14.93 8.36 -4.24
C ASN A 110 15.64 7.01 -4.39
N VAL A 111 16.95 6.93 -4.16
CA VAL A 111 17.69 5.66 -4.16
C VAL A 111 17.18 4.72 -3.06
N CYS A 112 16.96 5.22 -1.84
CA CYS A 112 16.38 4.45 -0.74
C CYS A 112 14.99 3.91 -1.11
N ILE A 113 14.13 4.73 -1.73
CA ILE A 113 12.81 4.30 -2.20
C ILE A 113 12.95 3.20 -3.26
N VAL A 114 13.84 3.35 -4.23
CA VAL A 114 14.06 2.32 -5.27
C VAL A 114 14.47 1.00 -4.64
N VAL A 115 15.47 1.01 -3.74
CA VAL A 115 15.93 -0.21 -3.05
C VAL A 115 14.79 -0.87 -2.27
N HIS A 116 14.02 -0.06 -1.53
CA HIS A 116 12.86 -0.54 -0.78
C HIS A 116 11.77 -1.15 -1.69
N LEU A 117 11.37 -0.44 -2.75
CA LEU A 117 10.29 -0.84 -3.65
C LEU A 117 10.66 -2.05 -4.50
N VAL A 118 11.92 -2.23 -4.88
CA VAL A 118 12.37 -3.45 -5.56
C VAL A 118 12.13 -4.67 -4.67
N GLY A 119 12.49 -4.59 -3.39
CA GLY A 119 12.22 -5.66 -2.43
C GLY A 119 10.73 -5.91 -2.22
N ALA A 120 9.95 -4.85 -2.01
CA ALA A 120 8.51 -4.95 -1.82
C ALA A 120 7.82 -5.57 -3.06
N TYR A 121 8.18 -5.12 -4.27
CA TYR A 121 7.62 -5.64 -5.52
C TYR A 121 7.85 -7.15 -5.64
N GLN A 122 9.03 -7.64 -5.28
CA GLN A 122 9.30 -9.08 -5.30
C GLN A 122 8.37 -9.84 -4.35
N VAL A 123 8.13 -9.36 -3.12
CA VAL A 123 7.26 -10.04 -2.16
C VAL A 123 5.80 -10.03 -2.63
N PHE A 124 5.28 -8.87 -3.03
CA PHE A 124 3.87 -8.71 -3.39
C PHE A 124 3.48 -9.39 -4.71
N CYS A 125 4.43 -9.58 -5.65
CA CYS A 125 4.13 -10.26 -6.89
C CYS A 125 4.08 -11.80 -6.77
N GLN A 126 4.72 -12.39 -5.75
CA GLN A 126 4.81 -13.86 -5.64
C GLN A 126 3.44 -14.55 -5.54
N PRO A 127 2.49 -14.10 -4.69
CA PRO A 127 1.18 -14.74 -4.61
C PRO A 127 0.42 -14.68 -5.94
N ILE A 128 0.53 -13.56 -6.68
CA ILE A 128 -0.10 -13.37 -7.99
C ILE A 128 0.51 -14.33 -9.01
N TYR A 129 1.83 -14.42 -9.05
CA TYR A 129 2.54 -15.34 -9.92
C TYR A 129 2.17 -16.79 -9.63
N GLN A 130 2.18 -17.20 -8.35
CA GLN A 130 1.82 -18.55 -7.95
C GLN A 130 0.36 -18.89 -8.31
N PHE A 131 -0.56 -17.96 -8.08
CA PHE A 131 -1.97 -18.14 -8.42
C PHE A 131 -2.17 -18.35 -9.93
N VAL A 132 -1.64 -17.46 -10.76
CA VAL A 132 -1.84 -17.53 -12.22
C VAL A 132 -1.07 -18.69 -12.83
N GLU A 133 0.19 -18.91 -12.44
CA GLU A 133 0.98 -20.04 -12.93
C GLU A 133 0.36 -21.39 -12.52
N GLY A 134 -0.10 -21.50 -11.27
CA GLY A 134 -0.75 -22.69 -10.75
C GLY A 134 -2.11 -22.97 -11.42
N TRP A 135 -2.93 -21.94 -11.59
CA TRP A 135 -4.19 -22.04 -12.31
C TRP A 135 -4.00 -22.42 -13.78
N ALA A 136 -3.03 -21.82 -14.47
CA ALA A 136 -2.77 -22.14 -15.87
C ALA A 136 -2.34 -23.60 -16.04
N ARG A 137 -1.44 -24.09 -15.17
CA ARG A 137 -0.99 -25.48 -15.18
C ARG A 137 -2.10 -26.48 -14.87
N SER A 138 -3.00 -26.16 -13.94
CA SER A 138 -4.13 -27.05 -13.63
C SER A 138 -5.19 -27.06 -14.73
N ARG A 139 -5.38 -25.92 -15.42
CA ARG A 139 -6.40 -25.76 -16.46
C ARG A 139 -6.02 -26.36 -17.82
N TRP A 140 -4.72 -26.44 -18.13
CA TRP A 140 -4.18 -27.00 -19.39
C TRP A 140 -3.01 -27.95 -19.13
N PRO A 141 -3.26 -29.12 -18.54
CA PRO A 141 -2.22 -30.08 -18.16
C PRO A 141 -1.43 -30.63 -19.35
N ASP A 142 -2.06 -30.76 -20.53
CA ASP A 142 -1.46 -31.36 -21.72
C ASP A 142 -0.55 -30.41 -22.53
N SER A 143 -0.41 -29.16 -22.07
CA SER A 143 0.30 -28.14 -22.84
C SER A 143 1.81 -28.15 -22.54
N ASN A 144 2.60 -28.50 -23.56
CA ASN A 144 4.07 -28.49 -23.48
C ASN A 144 4.64 -27.10 -23.12
N PHE A 145 3.96 -26.00 -23.45
CA PHE A 145 4.43 -24.65 -23.13
C PHE A 145 4.35 -24.32 -21.63
N LEU A 146 3.33 -24.82 -20.91
CA LEU A 146 3.13 -24.52 -19.50
C LEU A 146 3.99 -25.38 -18.57
N HIS A 147 4.32 -26.60 -19.01
CA HIS A 147 5.13 -27.57 -18.27
C HIS A 147 6.59 -27.66 -18.74
N ALA A 148 6.95 -27.06 -19.87
CA ALA A 148 8.34 -27.02 -20.31
C ALA A 148 9.20 -26.26 -19.30
N GLU A 149 10.13 -26.96 -18.67
CA GLU A 149 11.30 -26.38 -18.02
C GLU A 149 12.49 -26.58 -18.97
N ARG A 150 12.92 -25.48 -19.60
CA ARG A 150 14.08 -25.49 -20.49
C ARG A 150 15.28 -25.04 -19.71
N VAL A 151 16.30 -25.89 -19.58
CA VAL A 151 17.55 -25.51 -18.93
C VAL A 151 18.39 -24.70 -19.93
N LEU A 152 18.52 -23.40 -19.66
CA LEU A 152 19.38 -22.50 -20.41
C LEU A 152 20.79 -22.56 -19.83
N ARG A 153 21.73 -23.05 -20.61
CA ARG A 153 23.16 -23.04 -20.27
C ARG A 153 23.75 -21.69 -20.65
N LEU A 154 24.06 -20.86 -19.66
CA LEU A 154 24.69 -19.57 -19.94
C LEU A 154 26.16 -19.77 -20.36
N PRO A 155 26.67 -18.99 -21.33
CA PRO A 155 28.08 -18.98 -21.69
C PRO A 155 28.96 -18.65 -20.47
N ALA A 156 30.17 -19.21 -20.41
CA ALA A 156 31.10 -19.02 -19.29
C ALA A 156 31.42 -17.53 -18.98
N VAL A 157 31.26 -16.64 -19.97
CA VAL A 157 31.45 -15.18 -19.83
C VAL A 157 30.39 -14.52 -18.92
N LEU A 158 29.21 -15.14 -18.75
CA LEU A 158 28.10 -14.63 -17.93
C LEU A 158 27.92 -15.40 -16.61
N GLY A 159 28.94 -16.13 -16.16
CA GLY A 159 28.92 -16.81 -14.85
C GLY A 159 28.51 -18.29 -14.88
N GLY A 160 28.44 -18.92 -16.06
CA GLY A 160 28.47 -20.39 -16.22
C GLY A 160 27.49 -21.18 -15.35
N GLY A 161 26.19 -20.87 -15.45
CA GLY A 161 25.13 -21.58 -14.73
C GLY A 161 24.10 -22.23 -15.64
N GLU A 162 23.51 -23.33 -15.18
CA GLU A 162 22.31 -23.93 -15.74
C GLU A 162 21.08 -23.27 -15.10
N PHE A 163 20.32 -22.50 -15.90
CA PHE A 163 19.13 -21.79 -15.42
C PHE A 163 17.86 -22.48 -15.95
N PRO A 164 17.02 -23.08 -15.08
CA PRO A 164 15.73 -23.60 -15.51
C PRO A 164 14.79 -22.43 -15.86
N VAL A 165 14.48 -22.28 -17.14
CA VAL A 165 13.57 -21.26 -17.66
C VAL A 165 12.27 -21.93 -18.10
N SER A 166 11.17 -21.52 -17.47
CA SER A 166 9.83 -21.89 -17.92
C SER A 166 9.31 -20.80 -18.86
N PRO A 167 8.94 -21.12 -20.12
CA PRO A 167 8.40 -20.15 -21.07
C PRO A 167 7.17 -19.40 -20.54
N LEU A 168 6.29 -20.11 -19.82
CA LEU A 168 5.16 -19.50 -19.12
C LEU A 168 5.61 -18.43 -18.13
N ARG A 169 6.55 -18.77 -17.23
CA ARG A 169 7.03 -17.83 -16.21
C ARG A 169 7.66 -16.60 -16.85
N LEU A 170 8.45 -16.79 -17.90
CA LEU A 170 9.09 -15.68 -18.59
C LEU A 170 8.06 -14.75 -19.23
N VAL A 171 7.17 -15.28 -20.07
CA VAL A 171 6.17 -14.48 -20.79
C VAL A 171 5.20 -13.81 -19.81
N TRP A 172 4.65 -14.57 -18.85
CA TRP A 172 3.68 -14.04 -17.89
C TRP A 172 4.28 -12.96 -17.00
N ARG A 173 5.44 -13.19 -16.39
CA ARG A 173 6.04 -12.21 -15.46
C ARG A 173 6.50 -10.95 -16.18
N THR A 174 7.06 -11.09 -17.40
CA THR A 174 7.41 -9.91 -18.21
C THR A 174 6.15 -9.14 -18.64
N ALA A 175 5.10 -9.82 -19.10
CA ALA A 175 3.84 -9.16 -19.46
C ALA A 175 3.21 -8.45 -18.26
N TYR A 176 3.25 -9.06 -17.08
CA TYR A 176 2.75 -8.47 -15.84
C TYR A 176 3.51 -7.19 -15.48
N VAL A 177 4.85 -7.21 -15.51
CA VAL A 177 5.68 -6.02 -15.25
C VAL A 177 5.42 -4.91 -16.27
N VAL A 178 5.32 -5.23 -17.56
CA VAL A 178 5.01 -4.24 -18.59
C VAL A 178 3.63 -3.64 -18.37
N LEU A 179 2.62 -4.45 -18.04
CA LEU A 179 1.27 -4.00 -17.77
C LEU A 179 1.23 -3.06 -16.56
N THR A 180 1.84 -3.44 -15.43
CA THR A 180 1.84 -2.61 -14.22
C THR A 180 2.62 -1.31 -14.43
N ALA A 181 3.70 -1.33 -15.20
CA ALA A 181 4.43 -0.11 -15.58
C ALA A 181 3.58 0.82 -16.47
N VAL A 182 2.86 0.28 -17.45
CA VAL A 182 1.94 1.07 -18.29
C VAL A 182 0.82 1.69 -17.46
N VAL A 183 0.21 0.92 -16.56
CA VAL A 183 -0.81 1.44 -15.64
C VAL A 183 -0.26 2.55 -14.75
N ALA A 184 0.95 2.37 -14.19
CA ALA A 184 1.60 3.40 -13.38
C ALA A 184 1.90 4.69 -14.16
N MET A 185 2.26 4.58 -15.45
CA MET A 185 2.47 5.75 -16.31
C MET A 185 1.17 6.47 -16.67
N LEU A 186 0.06 5.73 -16.83
CA LEU A 186 -1.25 6.30 -17.18
C LEU A 186 -1.92 7.03 -16.00
N PHE A 187 -1.59 6.65 -14.78
CA PHE A 187 -2.27 7.11 -13.57
C PHE A 187 -1.28 7.57 -12.49
N PRO A 188 -0.61 8.73 -12.65
CA PRO A 188 0.40 9.22 -11.71
C PRO A 188 -0.20 9.87 -10.44
N PHE A 189 -1.42 9.53 -10.03
CA PHE A 189 -2.13 10.13 -8.89
C PHE A 189 -1.95 9.30 -7.62
N PHE A 190 -0.74 9.32 -7.08
CA PHE A 190 -0.33 8.39 -6.02
C PHE A 190 -1.29 8.35 -4.82
N ASN A 191 -1.62 9.50 -4.23
CA ASN A 191 -2.45 9.54 -3.01
C ASN A 191 -3.90 9.17 -3.26
N ASP A 192 -4.52 9.59 -4.37
CA ASP A 192 -5.90 9.22 -4.68
C ASP A 192 -6.03 7.70 -4.88
N PHE A 193 -5.06 7.09 -5.56
CA PHE A 193 -5.04 5.64 -5.75
C PHE A 193 -4.79 4.89 -4.44
N LEU A 194 -3.83 5.35 -3.62
CA LEU A 194 -3.57 4.72 -2.32
C LEU A 194 -4.78 4.83 -1.39
N GLY A 195 -5.40 6.01 -1.31
CA GLY A 195 -6.60 6.23 -0.54
C GLY A 195 -7.74 5.31 -0.97
N LEU A 196 -7.92 5.12 -2.27
CA LEU A 196 -8.95 4.23 -2.82
C LEU A 196 -8.66 2.76 -2.52
N ILE A 197 -7.42 2.31 -2.75
CA ILE A 197 -7.00 0.93 -2.46
C ILE A 197 -7.13 0.65 -0.97
N GLY A 198 -6.69 1.57 -0.11
CA GLY A 198 -6.85 1.53 1.33
C GLY A 198 -8.31 1.40 1.74
N ALA A 199 -9.18 2.27 1.21
CA ALA A 199 -10.61 2.24 1.49
C ALA A 199 -11.27 0.91 1.12
N VAL A 200 -10.97 0.37 -0.07
CA VAL A 200 -11.57 -0.88 -0.56
C VAL A 200 -11.05 -2.10 0.17
N SER A 201 -9.76 -2.14 0.51
CA SER A 201 -9.13 -3.31 1.13
C SER A 201 -9.30 -3.35 2.66
N PHE A 202 -9.33 -2.19 3.33
CA PHE A 202 -9.27 -2.10 4.78
C PHE A 202 -10.45 -2.77 5.48
N TRP A 203 -11.69 -2.41 5.15
CA TRP A 203 -12.84 -3.02 5.81
C TRP A 203 -12.93 -4.54 5.60
N PRO A 204 -12.94 -5.08 4.36
CA PRO A 204 -13.14 -6.51 4.17
C PRO A 204 -11.96 -7.34 4.70
N LEU A 205 -10.71 -6.92 4.46
CA LEU A 205 -9.52 -7.74 4.74
C LEU A 205 -8.94 -7.50 6.14
N THR A 206 -8.95 -6.26 6.63
CA THR A 206 -8.29 -5.90 7.90
C THR A 206 -9.26 -5.88 9.08
N VAL A 207 -10.56 -5.68 8.84
CA VAL A 207 -11.56 -5.56 9.91
C VAL A 207 -12.57 -6.69 9.89
N TYR A 208 -13.42 -6.73 8.87
CA TYR A 208 -14.56 -7.65 8.80
C TYR A 208 -14.13 -9.11 8.87
N PHE A 209 -13.24 -9.55 7.99
CA PHE A 209 -12.83 -10.95 7.94
C PHE A 209 -12.15 -11.42 9.23
N PRO A 210 -11.16 -10.71 9.81
CA PRO A 210 -10.58 -11.10 11.09
C PRO A 210 -11.59 -11.07 12.26
N VAL A 211 -12.50 -10.11 12.28
CA VAL A 211 -13.54 -10.00 13.33
C VAL A 211 -14.51 -11.19 13.26
N GLU A 212 -15.01 -11.53 12.07
CA GLU A 212 -15.87 -12.71 11.87
C GLU A 212 -15.13 -14.01 12.20
N MET A 213 -13.87 -14.14 11.77
CA MET A 213 -13.03 -15.29 12.10
C MET A 213 -12.86 -15.44 13.61
N TYR A 214 -12.59 -14.34 14.33
CA TYR A 214 -12.50 -14.35 15.79
C TYR A 214 -13.83 -14.76 16.44
N MET A 215 -14.96 -14.18 16.02
CA MET A 215 -16.28 -14.51 16.58
C MET A 215 -16.65 -15.99 16.37
N ALA A 216 -16.33 -16.53 15.20
CA ALA A 216 -16.55 -17.93 14.86
C ALA A 216 -15.67 -18.87 15.69
N GLN A 217 -14.37 -18.59 15.80
CA GLN A 217 -13.41 -19.42 16.53
C GLN A 217 -13.63 -19.37 18.05
N ALA A 218 -13.86 -18.19 18.61
CA ALA A 218 -14.11 -18.01 20.04
C ALA A 218 -15.55 -18.36 20.45
N LYS A 219 -16.41 -18.77 19.51
CA LYS A 219 -17.83 -19.10 19.73
C LYS A 219 -18.56 -18.03 20.54
N VAL A 220 -18.34 -16.77 20.17
CA VAL A 220 -18.83 -15.62 20.95
C VAL A 220 -20.37 -15.65 20.97
N ARG A 221 -20.96 -15.60 22.16
CA ARG A 221 -22.41 -15.60 22.33
C ARG A 221 -23.03 -14.37 21.66
N ARG A 222 -24.04 -14.58 20.80
CA ARG A 222 -24.80 -13.49 20.17
C ARG A 222 -25.37 -12.55 21.24
N PHE A 223 -25.35 -11.25 20.97
CA PHE A 223 -25.74 -10.18 21.91
C PHE A 223 -24.92 -10.10 23.21
N SER A 224 -23.79 -10.80 23.31
CA SER A 224 -22.82 -10.50 24.38
C SER A 224 -22.17 -9.13 24.16
N PRO A 225 -21.66 -8.48 25.22
CA PRO A 225 -20.91 -7.22 25.08
C PRO A 225 -19.78 -7.30 24.05
N THR A 226 -19.03 -8.42 24.04
CA THR A 226 -17.97 -8.67 23.05
C THR A 226 -18.53 -8.75 21.64
N TRP A 227 -19.63 -9.47 21.41
CA TRP A 227 -20.27 -9.56 20.10
C TRP A 227 -20.74 -8.19 19.61
N THR A 228 -21.42 -7.42 20.46
CA THR A 228 -21.90 -6.08 20.11
C THR A 228 -20.74 -5.14 19.79
N TRP A 229 -19.68 -5.15 20.61
CA TRP A 229 -18.50 -4.33 20.39
C TRP A 229 -17.78 -4.65 19.07
N MET A 230 -17.60 -5.94 18.76
CA MET A 230 -16.99 -6.38 17.50
C MET A 230 -17.80 -5.94 16.27
N ASN A 231 -19.13 -6.02 16.34
CA ASN A 231 -20.01 -5.57 15.26
C ASN A 231 -19.99 -4.04 15.12
N VAL A 232 -20.04 -3.30 16.23
CA VAL A 232 -19.94 -1.83 16.22
C VAL A 232 -18.62 -1.38 15.60
N LEU A 233 -17.50 -2.01 15.98
CA LEU A 233 -16.18 -1.75 15.38
C LEU A 233 -16.20 -1.99 13.86
N SER A 234 -16.73 -3.14 13.42
CA SER A 234 -16.82 -3.49 12.00
C SER A 234 -17.66 -2.49 11.20
N VAL A 235 -18.83 -2.10 11.71
CA VAL A 235 -19.71 -1.10 11.05
C VAL A 235 -19.06 0.28 11.06
N ALA A 236 -18.42 0.70 12.14
CA ALA A 236 -17.70 1.98 12.19
C ALA A 236 -16.58 2.03 11.15
N CYS A 237 -15.78 0.97 11.04
CA CYS A 237 -14.74 0.86 10.02
C CYS A 237 -15.30 0.78 8.59
N LEU A 238 -16.48 0.19 8.40
CA LEU A 238 -17.18 0.23 7.10
C LEU A 238 -17.53 1.66 6.71
N VAL A 239 -18.11 2.43 7.63
CA VAL A 239 -18.44 3.85 7.39
C VAL A 239 -17.17 4.63 7.04
N VAL A 240 -16.08 4.46 7.80
CA VAL A 240 -14.79 5.09 7.50
C VAL A 240 -14.31 4.72 6.09
N SER A 241 -14.42 3.45 5.71
CA SER A 241 -14.02 2.97 4.37
C SER A 241 -14.87 3.56 3.25
N VAL A 242 -16.18 3.67 3.45
CA VAL A 242 -17.09 4.30 2.47
C VAL A 242 -16.78 5.78 2.30
N LEU A 243 -16.55 6.50 3.39
CA LEU A 243 -16.16 7.91 3.34
C LEU A 243 -14.80 8.06 2.64
N ALA A 244 -13.82 7.22 2.97
CA ALA A 244 -12.51 7.22 2.35
C ALA A 244 -12.56 6.94 0.84
N ALA A 245 -13.38 5.98 0.42
CA ALA A 245 -13.60 5.69 -1.00
C ALA A 245 -14.22 6.91 -1.70
N ALA A 246 -15.23 7.55 -1.10
CA ALA A 246 -15.85 8.75 -1.67
C ALA A 246 -14.85 9.91 -1.82
N GLY A 247 -14.02 10.16 -0.80
CA GLY A 247 -12.96 11.17 -0.86
C GLY A 247 -11.93 10.89 -1.94
N SER A 248 -11.47 9.64 -2.02
CA SER A 248 -10.45 9.23 -3.00
C SER A 248 -10.96 9.26 -4.44
N VAL A 249 -12.22 8.85 -4.68
CA VAL A 249 -12.88 8.97 -5.99
C VAL A 249 -13.06 10.44 -6.37
N GLN A 250 -13.44 11.30 -5.42
CA GLN A 250 -13.57 12.74 -5.65
C GLN A 250 -12.21 13.33 -6.08
N GLY A 251 -11.14 13.01 -5.35
CA GLY A 251 -9.76 13.40 -5.69
C GLY A 251 -9.40 12.96 -7.10
N LEU A 252 -9.57 11.67 -7.39
CA LEU A 252 -9.24 11.08 -8.69
C LEU A 252 -10.00 11.74 -9.85
N ILE A 253 -11.28 12.07 -9.68
CA ILE A 253 -12.06 12.78 -10.70
C ILE A 253 -11.48 14.17 -11.00
N LYS A 254 -11.07 14.91 -9.96
CA LYS A 254 -10.43 16.23 -10.14
C LYS A 254 -9.08 16.11 -10.85
N ASP A 255 -8.27 15.15 -10.42
CA ASP A 255 -6.92 14.92 -10.92
C ASP A 255 -6.94 14.45 -12.38
N VAL A 256 -7.83 13.52 -12.73
CA VAL A 256 -8.02 13.04 -14.11
C VAL A 256 -8.57 14.15 -15.03
N ALA A 257 -9.47 15.01 -14.55
CA ALA A 257 -10.06 16.07 -15.37
C ALA A 257 -9.00 17.06 -15.91
N GLY A 258 -7.91 17.28 -15.17
CA GLY A 258 -6.80 18.13 -15.58
C GLY A 258 -5.69 17.42 -16.37
N TYR A 259 -5.70 16.09 -16.41
CA TYR A 259 -4.58 15.30 -16.91
C TYR A 259 -4.64 15.06 -18.41
N LYS A 260 -3.51 15.31 -19.09
CA LYS A 260 -3.31 14.97 -20.50
C LYS A 260 -2.25 13.87 -20.58
N PRO A 261 -2.64 12.62 -20.89
CA PRO A 261 -1.71 11.51 -20.96
C PRO A 261 -0.53 11.82 -21.89
N PHE A 262 0.68 11.52 -21.44
CA PHE A 262 1.92 11.62 -22.22
C PHE A 262 2.30 13.02 -22.70
N LYS A 263 1.70 14.08 -22.13
CA LYS A 263 2.09 15.46 -22.43
C LYS A 263 3.14 15.93 -21.43
N VAL A 264 4.41 15.85 -21.83
CA VAL A 264 5.52 16.48 -21.11
C VAL A 264 5.40 17.98 -21.34
N SER A 265 5.14 18.75 -20.28
CA SER A 265 5.15 20.22 -20.33
C SER A 265 6.52 20.72 -19.93
#